data_AF-A0A699VT70-F1
#
_entry.id   AF-A0A699VT70-F1
#
_cell.length_a   1.000
_cell.length_b   1.000
_cell.length_c   1.000
_cell.angle_alpha   90.00
_cell.angle_beta   90.00
_cell.angle_gamma   90.00
#
_symmetry.space_group_name_H-M   'P 1'
#
loop_
_entity.id
_entity.type
_entity.pdbx_description
1 polymer ?
#
loop_
_entity_poly.entity_id
_entity_poly.type
_entity_poly.pdbx_seq_one_letter_code
_entity_poly.pdbx_strand_id
1 'polypeptide(L)'
;MMYDKGNLHTNVIHLRENLDRLQADLDNDPSNVNVREEEAAAVVAFNEAALLEEKFLKKEKITWLREGDANTAYFHKIVRSRVSRSRIDVVTDINGAVFQNDDVAKASINHYEVFLGHAGATTDFDTNNL
;
A
#
# COMPACT_ATOMS: atom_id res chain seq x y z
N MET A 1 11.75 10.13 20.35
CA MET A 1 10.44 9.61 19.88
C MET A 1 10.12 10.25 18.55
N MET A 2 10.16 9.49 17.44
CA MET A 2 10.00 10.01 16.07
C MET A 2 8.88 9.28 15.30
N TYR A 3 8.07 8.48 16.00
CA TYR A 3 7.01 7.65 15.41
C TYR A 3 5.60 8.22 15.64
N ASP A 4 5.50 9.39 16.27
CA ASP A 4 4.23 9.95 16.78
C ASP A 4 3.68 11.09 15.90
N LYS A 5 4.46 11.53 14.90
CA LYS A 5 3.93 12.39 13.84
C LYS A 5 3.41 11.46 12.76
N GLY A 6 2.08 11.37 12.59
CA GLY A 6 1.43 10.65 11.50
C GLY A 6 2.02 11.01 10.13
N ASN A 7 1.65 10.26 9.08
CA ASN A 7 2.26 10.28 7.74
C ASN A 7 2.84 11.65 7.35
N LEU A 8 4.16 11.83 7.52
CA LEU A 8 4.87 13.09 7.26
C LEU A 8 4.56 13.64 5.87
N HIS A 9 4.42 12.71 4.92
CA HIS A 9 4.06 12.98 3.54
C HIS A 9 2.66 13.60 3.41
N THR A 10 1.67 13.09 4.14
CA THR A 10 0.31 13.64 4.15
C THR A 10 0.31 15.08 4.68
N ASN A 11 1.13 15.39 5.68
CA ASN A 11 1.25 16.75 6.19
C ASN A 11 1.89 17.71 5.16
N VAL A 12 2.92 17.25 4.42
CA VAL A 12 3.52 18.03 3.33
C VAL A 12 2.51 18.29 2.21
N ILE A 13 1.71 17.28 1.83
CA ILE A 13 0.64 17.43 0.83
C ILE A 13 -0.38 18.48 1.28
N HIS A 14 -0.92 18.36 2.49
CA HIS A 14 -1.93 19.31 2.97
C HIS A 14 -1.41 20.76 3.04
N LEU A 15 -0.16 20.94 3.49
CA LEU A 15 0.45 22.27 3.54
C LEU A 15 0.70 22.83 2.14
N ARG A 16 1.06 21.99 1.17
CA ARG A 16 1.16 22.37 -0.24
C ARG A 16 -0.19 22.82 -0.78
N GLU A 17 -1.24 22.02 -0.60
CA GLU A 17 -2.60 22.34 -1.07
C GLU A 17 -3.11 23.67 -0.49
N ASN A 18 -2.88 23.91 0.81
CA ASN A 18 -3.27 25.18 1.43
C ASN A 18 -2.45 26.36 0.89
N LEU A 19 -1.14 26.19 0.68
CA LEU A 19 -0.30 27.23 0.10
C LEU A 19 -0.72 27.57 -1.33
N ASP A 20 -1.00 26.57 -2.16
CA ASP A 20 -1.45 26.76 -3.54
C ASP A 20 -2.79 27.53 -3.58
N ARG A 21 -3.71 27.23 -2.64
CA ARG A 21 -4.96 27.98 -2.49
C ARG A 21 -4.70 29.45 -2.12
N LEU A 22 -3.86 29.71 -1.13
CA LEU A 22 -3.56 31.09 -0.68
C LEU A 22 -2.85 31.91 -1.76
N GLN A 23 -1.97 31.29 -2.54
CA GLN A 23 -1.32 31.93 -3.68
C GLN A 23 -2.32 32.25 -4.79
N ALA A 24 -3.27 31.36 -5.08
CA ALA A 24 -4.34 31.65 -6.03
C ALA A 24 -5.27 32.77 -5.54
N ASP A 25 -5.61 32.81 -4.24
CA ASP A 25 -6.39 33.89 -3.65
C ASP A 25 -5.66 35.25 -3.76
N LEU A 26 -4.33 35.24 -3.58
CA LEU A 26 -3.49 36.44 -3.70
C LEU A 26 -3.28 36.90 -5.15
N ASP A 27 -3.18 35.97 -6.11
CA ASP A 27 -3.12 36.31 -7.54
C ASP A 27 -4.42 37.00 -8.01
N ASN A 28 -5.56 36.64 -7.41
CA ASN A 28 -6.85 37.26 -7.69
C ASN A 28 -7.04 38.62 -6.97
N ASP A 29 -6.50 38.79 -5.76
CA ASP A 29 -6.48 40.07 -5.05
C ASP A 29 -5.11 40.35 -4.38
N PRO A 30 -4.17 40.96 -5.13
CA PRO A 30 -2.80 41.21 -4.64
C PRO A 30 -2.73 42.20 -3.47
N SER A 31 -3.80 42.96 -3.22
CA SER A 31 -3.86 43.98 -2.17
C SER A 31 -4.34 43.44 -0.82
N ASN A 32 -4.78 42.19 -0.77
CA ASN A 32 -5.31 41.57 0.43
C ASN A 32 -4.21 41.24 1.45
N VAL A 33 -4.04 42.14 2.43
CA VAL A 33 -3.01 42.03 3.48
C VAL A 33 -3.18 40.77 4.33
N ASN A 34 -4.42 40.36 4.64
CA ASN A 34 -4.67 39.17 5.45
C ASN A 34 -4.21 37.91 4.73
N VAL A 35 -4.54 37.77 3.44
CA VAL A 35 -4.11 36.62 2.63
C VAL A 35 -2.59 36.59 2.48
N ARG A 36 -1.93 37.76 2.38
CA ARG A 36 -0.45 37.84 2.36
C ARG A 36 0.19 37.37 3.65
N GLU A 37 -0.36 37.73 4.81
CA GLU A 37 0.17 37.29 6.10
C GLU A 37 -0.04 35.78 6.29
N GLU A 38 -1.19 35.25 5.88
CA GLU A 38 -1.49 33.82 5.93
C GLU A 38 -0.60 33.01 4.98
N GLU A 39 -0.36 33.50 3.75
CA GLU A 39 0.56 32.90 2.78
C GLU A 39 1.98 32.82 3.34
N ALA A 40 2.49 33.91 3.92
CA ALA A 40 3.83 33.94 4.50
C ALA A 40 3.99 32.90 5.62
N ALA A 41 2.96 32.75 6.48
CA ALA A 41 2.96 31.71 7.52
C ALA A 41 2.89 30.29 6.92
N ALA A 42 2.07 30.09 5.89
CA ALA A 42 1.94 28.81 5.20
C ALA A 42 3.24 28.39 4.50
N VAL A 43 3.96 29.33 3.89
CA VAL A 43 5.29 29.09 3.28
C VAL A 43 6.29 28.58 4.32
N VAL A 44 6.34 29.21 5.49
CA VAL A 44 7.25 28.78 6.57
C VAL A 44 6.89 27.36 7.03
N ALA A 45 5.61 27.11 7.32
CA ALA A 45 5.14 25.80 7.76
C ALA A 45 5.41 24.69 6.71
N PHE A 46 5.16 24.98 5.43
CA PHE A 46 5.45 24.06 4.33
C PHE A 46 6.95 23.73 4.24
N ASN A 47 7.81 24.75 4.28
CA ASN A 47 9.26 24.55 4.21
C ASN A 47 9.79 23.73 5.39
N GLU A 48 9.28 23.98 6.60
CA GLU A 48 9.64 23.18 7.78
C GLU A 48 9.21 21.73 7.64
N ALA A 49 7.97 21.48 7.17
CA ALA A 49 7.47 20.13 6.94
C ALA A 49 8.27 19.39 5.86
N ALA A 50 8.56 20.05 4.74
CA ALA A 50 9.37 19.50 3.65
C ALA A 50 10.79 19.16 4.11
N LEU A 51 11.41 20.04 4.91
CA LEU A 51 12.75 19.78 5.47
C LEU A 51 12.74 18.60 6.44
N LEU A 52 11.69 18.45 7.25
CA LEU A 52 11.53 17.30 8.13
C LEU A 52 11.37 15.99 7.34
N GLU A 53 10.58 16.00 6.26
CA GLU A 53 10.43 14.86 5.36
C GLU A 53 11.75 14.49 4.68
N GLU A 54 12.49 15.47 4.16
CA GLU A 54 13.79 15.25 3.54
C GLU A 54 14.79 14.64 4.54
N LYS A 55 14.85 15.16 5.77
CA LYS A 55 15.71 14.61 6.84
C LYS A 55 15.32 13.18 7.21
N PHE A 56 14.03 12.90 7.25
CA PHE A 56 13.53 11.55 7.51
C PHE A 56 13.95 10.59 6.38
N LEU A 57 13.71 10.95 5.12
CA LEU A 57 14.11 10.14 3.97
C LEU A 57 15.62 9.92 3.90
N LYS A 58 16.44 10.94 4.20
CA LYS A 58 17.90 10.80 4.29
C LYS A 58 18.31 9.79 5.36
N LYS A 59 17.66 9.84 6.54
CA LYS A 59 17.92 8.88 7.62
C LYS A 59 17.56 7.45 7.19
N GLU A 60 16.39 7.24 6.60
CA GLU A 60 15.97 5.94 6.08
C GLU A 60 16.93 5.42 5.00
N LYS A 61 17.39 6.29 4.08
CA LYS A 61 18.39 5.94 3.06
C LYS A 61 19.73 5.54 3.67
N ILE A 62 20.22 6.26 4.68
CA ILE A 62 21.47 5.90 5.38
C ILE A 62 21.31 4.56 6.09
N THR A 63 20.18 4.34 6.76
CA THR A 63 19.86 3.04 7.38
C THR A 63 19.87 1.94 6.35
N TRP A 64 19.22 2.15 5.19
CA TRP A 64 19.19 1.19 4.10
C TRP A 64 20.57 0.89 3.52
N LEU A 65 21.41 1.90 3.27
CA LEU A 65 22.78 1.72 2.78
C LEU A 65 23.68 1.03 3.81
N ARG A 66 23.49 1.33 5.10
CA ARG A 66 24.25 0.71 6.20
C ARG A 66 23.88 -0.75 6.38
N GLU A 67 22.59 -1.07 6.28
CA GLU A 67 22.08 -2.42 6.49
C GLU A 67 22.23 -3.29 5.23
N GLY A 68 22.32 -2.68 4.04
CA GLY A 68 22.51 -3.41 2.79
C GLY A 68 21.49 -4.55 2.60
N ASP A 69 21.94 -5.67 2.04
CA ASP A 69 21.13 -6.91 1.94
C ASP A 69 20.79 -7.54 3.30
N ALA A 70 21.39 -7.05 4.40
CA ALA A 70 21.07 -7.49 5.75
C ALA A 70 19.81 -6.80 6.33
N ASN A 71 19.11 -5.94 5.58
CA ASN A 71 17.74 -5.48 5.91
C ASN A 71 16.68 -6.58 5.72
N THR A 72 17.04 -7.78 6.19
CA THR A 72 16.19 -8.94 6.38
C THR A 72 15.00 -8.59 7.27
N ALA A 73 15.14 -7.69 8.24
CA ALA A 73 14.06 -7.31 9.15
C ALA A 73 12.87 -6.66 8.41
N TYR A 74 13.13 -5.67 7.54
CA TYR A 74 12.09 -5.05 6.72
C TYR A 74 11.52 -6.04 5.70
N PHE A 75 12.38 -6.77 4.99
CA PHE A 75 11.96 -7.79 4.03
C PHE A 75 11.03 -8.82 4.69
N HIS A 76 11.44 -9.41 5.82
CA HIS A 76 10.64 -10.37 6.56
C HIS A 76 9.38 -9.75 7.16
N LYS A 77 9.37 -8.46 7.52
CA LYS A 77 8.16 -7.75 7.95
C LYS A 77 7.14 -7.65 6.80
N ILE A 78 7.59 -7.29 5.60
CA ILE A 78 6.73 -7.23 4.41
C ILE A 78 6.24 -8.62 4.02
N VAL A 79 7.11 -9.64 4.04
CA VAL A 79 6.73 -11.04 3.79
C VAL A 79 5.69 -11.51 4.79
N ARG A 80 5.90 -11.29 6.10
CA ARG A 80 4.90 -11.64 7.14
C ARG A 80 3.57 -10.93 6.94
N SER A 81 3.59 -9.64 6.58
CA SER A 81 2.37 -8.87 6.30
C SER A 81 1.62 -9.43 5.09
N ARG A 82 2.34 -9.78 4.01
CA ARG A 82 1.76 -10.41 2.82
C ARG A 82 1.15 -11.77 3.16
N VAL A 83 1.91 -12.64 3.84
CA VAL A 83 1.44 -13.96 4.27
C VAL A 83 0.19 -13.83 5.14
N SER A 84 0.18 -12.91 6.10
CA SER A 84 -0.98 -12.67 6.96
C SER A 84 -2.20 -12.19 6.17
N ARG A 85 -2.01 -11.32 5.17
CA ARG A 85 -3.10 -10.79 4.35
C ARG A 85 -3.66 -11.82 3.37
N SER A 86 -2.81 -12.69 2.84
CA SER A 86 -3.21 -13.73 1.88
C SER A 86 -3.63 -15.04 2.54
N ARG A 87 -3.55 -15.14 3.87
CA ARG A 87 -3.92 -16.36 4.58
C ARG A 87 -5.43 -16.55 4.53
N ILE A 88 -5.85 -17.72 4.03
CA ILE A 88 -7.25 -18.15 4.09
C ILE A 88 -7.38 -19.01 5.33
N ASP A 89 -8.02 -18.47 6.37
CA ASP A 89 -8.14 -19.13 7.67
C ASP A 89 -9.28 -20.16 7.71
N VAL A 90 -10.33 -19.96 6.91
CA VAL A 90 -11.53 -20.79 6.89
C VAL A 90 -12.09 -20.90 5.47
N VAL A 91 -12.46 -22.11 5.07
CA VAL A 91 -13.21 -22.38 3.84
C VAL A 91 -14.40 -23.28 4.16
N THR A 92 -15.51 -23.10 3.43
CA THR A 92 -16.70 -23.95 3.55
C THR A 92 -16.96 -24.63 2.21
N ASP A 93 -17.14 -25.95 2.23
CA ASP A 93 -17.44 -26.75 1.05
C ASP A 93 -18.94 -26.67 0.66
N ILE A 94 -19.28 -27.12 -0.55
CA ILE A 94 -20.64 -27.21 -1.10
C ILE A 94 -21.59 -28.02 -0.20
N ASN A 95 -21.05 -28.96 0.59
CA ASN A 95 -21.82 -29.78 1.53
C ASN A 95 -22.06 -29.07 2.89
N GLY A 96 -21.60 -27.83 3.05
CA GLY A 96 -21.68 -27.07 4.29
C GLY A 96 -20.62 -27.43 5.33
N ALA A 97 -19.66 -28.29 4.99
CA ALA A 97 -18.55 -28.65 5.88
C ALA A 97 -17.54 -27.49 5.97
N VAL A 98 -17.19 -27.10 7.19
CA VAL A 98 -16.25 -25.98 7.47
C VAL A 98 -14.87 -26.54 7.78
N PHE A 99 -13.85 -26.05 7.07
CA PHE A 99 -12.45 -26.41 7.24
C PHE A 99 -11.64 -25.18 7.69
N GLN A 100 -10.72 -25.36 8.63
CA GLN A 100 -9.96 -24.27 9.24
C GLN A 100 -8.47 -24.58 9.30
N ASN A 101 -7.64 -23.54 9.31
CA ASN A 101 -6.17 -23.63 9.43
C ASN A 101 -5.58 -24.62 8.41
N ASP A 102 -4.84 -25.62 8.88
CA ASP A 102 -4.12 -26.59 8.06
C ASP A 102 -5.03 -27.46 7.18
N ASP A 103 -6.33 -27.55 7.51
CA ASP A 103 -7.28 -28.34 6.74
C ASP A 103 -7.87 -27.57 5.54
N VAL A 104 -7.70 -26.24 5.47
CA VAL A 104 -8.12 -25.42 4.33
C VAL A 104 -7.39 -25.84 3.05
N ALA A 105 -6.10 -26.15 3.14
CA ALA A 105 -5.30 -26.59 2.00
C ALA A 105 -5.79 -27.94 1.47
N LYS A 106 -6.06 -28.90 2.37
CA LYS A 106 -6.58 -30.22 1.99
C LYS A 106 -7.96 -30.13 1.36
N ALA A 107 -8.86 -29.31 1.92
CA ALA A 107 -10.18 -29.09 1.36
C ALA A 107 -10.10 -28.51 -0.07
N SER A 108 -9.19 -27.56 -0.29
CA SER A 108 -8.94 -27.00 -1.62
C SER A 108 -8.43 -28.06 -2.61
N ILE A 109 -7.44 -28.87 -2.21
CA ILE A 109 -6.89 -29.94 -3.06
C ILE A 109 -7.98 -30.94 -3.43
N ASN A 110 -8.73 -31.46 -2.45
CA ASN A 110 -9.78 -32.45 -2.68
C ASN A 110 -10.88 -31.91 -3.62
N HIS A 111 -11.27 -30.64 -3.45
CA HIS A 111 -12.21 -29.99 -4.36
C HIS A 111 -11.70 -30.00 -5.81
N TYR A 112 -10.45 -29.60 -6.05
CA TYR A 112 -9.89 -29.55 -7.39
C TYR A 112 -9.52 -30.93 -7.97
N GLU A 113 -9.19 -31.92 -7.15
CA GLU A 113 -9.06 -33.31 -7.58
C GLU A 113 -10.38 -33.86 -8.11
N VAL A 114 -11.48 -33.60 -7.40
CA VAL A 114 -12.82 -33.98 -7.88
C VAL A 114 -13.24 -33.14 -9.09
N PHE A 115 -12.92 -31.85 -9.11
CA PHE A 115 -13.35 -30.97 -10.20
C PHE A 115 -12.57 -31.20 -11.51
N LEU A 116 -11.24 -31.38 -11.42
CA LEU A 116 -10.33 -31.45 -12.58
C LEU A 116 -9.69 -32.83 -12.80
N GLY A 117 -9.69 -33.71 -11.80
CA GLY A 117 -9.01 -35.02 -11.86
C GLY A 117 -9.76 -36.10 -12.63
N HIS A 118 -10.91 -35.77 -13.23
CA HIS A 118 -11.63 -36.68 -14.12
C HIS A 118 -11.19 -36.45 -15.57
N ALA A 119 -10.94 -37.53 -16.30
CA ALA A 119 -10.71 -37.45 -17.74
C ALA A 119 -11.95 -36.84 -18.41
N GLY A 120 -11.82 -35.62 -18.95
CA GLY A 120 -12.87 -35.03 -19.76
C GLY A 120 -13.12 -35.91 -20.98
N ALA A 121 -14.39 -36.10 -21.35
CA ALA A 121 -14.72 -36.71 -22.63
C ALA A 121 -14.30 -35.74 -23.74
N THR A 122 -13.08 -35.89 -24.25
CA THR A 122 -12.61 -35.15 -25.42
C THR A 122 -13.21 -35.83 -26.65
N THR A 123 -14.06 -35.11 -27.38
CA THR A 123 -14.37 -35.51 -28.75
C THR A 123 -13.15 -35.19 -29.61
N ASP A 124 -12.69 -36.14 -30.41
CA ASP A 124 -11.63 -35.89 -31.39
C ASP A 124 -12.01 -34.69 -32.26
N PHE A 125 -11.01 -33.86 -32.57
CA PHE A 125 -11.19 -32.72 -33.46
C PHE A 125 -11.57 -33.24 -34.85
N ASP A 126 -12.81 -32.97 -35.30
CA ASP A 126 -13.32 -33.46 -36.57
C ASP A 126 -12.61 -32.77 -37.75
N THR A 127 -11.67 -33.49 -38.37
CA THR A 127 -10.90 -33.01 -39.53
C THR A 127 -11.67 -33.13 -40.85
N ASN A 128 -12.92 -33.60 -40.85
CA ASN A 128 -13.71 -33.76 -42.08
C ASN A 128 -14.20 -32.43 -42.69
N ASN A 129 -13.91 -31.29 -42.05
CA ASN A 129 -14.18 -29.95 -42.57
C ASN A 129 -12.90 -29.11 -42.82
N LEU A 130 -11.74 -29.76 -43.05
CA LEU A 130 -10.51 -29.12 -43.52
C LEU A 130 -10.21 -29.48 -44.99
#